data_AF-A0A972XNQ0-F1
#
_entry.id   AF-A0A972XNQ0-F1
#
_cell.length_a   1.000
_cell.length_b   1.000
_cell.length_c   1.000
_cell.angle_alpha   90.00
_cell.angle_beta   90.00
_cell.angle_gamma   90.00
#
_symmetry.space_group_name_H-M   'P 1'
#
loop_
_entity.id
_entity.type
_entity.pdbx_description
1 polymer ?
#
loop_
_entity_poly.entity_id
_entity_poly.type
_entity_poly.pdbx_seq_one_letter_code
_entity_poly.pdbx_strand_id
1 'polypeptide(L)'
;VVFRWSRGVDISTADWEFFYRCYERTYLEHGNAPYLSPDFFERMAKTMPENWLLFVAERDGAPMACSLIALSAEKPTSDGQSSASETLQKTAYGRYWGALERVDCLHFEACYYQPLQWCIEHGFDSFEGGAQGEHKMARALLPVKTTSAHWLAHPSFADAVERFLEREGEGIANYMEDLERRNPFKPAA
;
A
#
# COMPACT_ATOMS: atom_id res chain seq x y z
N VAL A 1 4.31 -4.06 -22.79
CA VAL A 1 3.70 -3.04 -21.91
C VAL A 1 4.85 -2.25 -21.34
N VAL A 2 4.77 -0.92 -21.40
CA VAL A 2 5.76 -0.02 -20.79
C VAL A 2 5.10 0.71 -19.62
N PHE A 3 5.90 1.15 -18.66
CA PHE A 3 5.41 1.88 -17.50
C PHE A 3 6.00 3.28 -17.47
N ARG A 4 5.16 4.23 -17.08
CA ARG A 4 5.59 5.54 -16.59
C ARG A 4 5.05 5.75 -15.19
N TRP A 5 5.72 6.61 -14.44
CA TRP A 5 5.26 7.00 -13.11
C TRP A 5 5.26 8.51 -12.96
N SER A 6 4.38 9.00 -12.09
CA SER A 6 4.30 10.40 -11.69
C SER A 6 4.03 10.49 -10.19
N ARG A 7 4.62 11.48 -9.52
CA ARG A 7 4.49 11.69 -8.07
C ARG A 7 3.89 13.06 -7.78
N GLY A 8 2.97 13.10 -6.83
CA GLY A 8 2.33 14.31 -6.35
C GLY A 8 1.86 15.26 -7.44
N VAL A 9 2.41 16.47 -7.48
CA VAL A 9 1.96 17.52 -8.40
C VAL A 9 2.22 17.18 -9.88
N ASP A 10 3.10 16.22 -10.15
CA ASP A 10 3.35 15.73 -11.51
C ASP A 10 2.28 14.75 -11.99
N ILE A 11 1.37 14.29 -11.11
CA ILE A 11 0.22 13.47 -11.50
C ILE A 11 -0.81 14.40 -12.13
N SER A 12 -0.96 14.30 -13.46
CA SER A 12 -1.87 15.13 -14.22
C SER A 12 -3.34 14.86 -13.89
N THR A 13 -4.22 15.83 -14.16
CA THR A 13 -5.68 15.63 -14.04
C THR A 13 -6.16 14.44 -14.88
N ALA A 14 -5.64 14.30 -16.10
CA ALA A 14 -5.97 13.19 -16.99
C ALA A 14 -5.55 11.83 -16.40
N ASP A 15 -4.43 11.78 -15.68
CA ASP A 15 -3.97 10.57 -15.01
C ASP A 15 -4.84 10.22 -13.80
N TRP A 16 -5.30 11.20 -13.04
CA TRP A 16 -6.27 10.98 -11.95
C TRP A 16 -7.62 10.48 -12.47
N GLU A 17 -8.11 11.06 -13.57
CA GLU A 17 -9.33 10.58 -14.24
C GLU A 17 -9.16 9.16 -14.77
N PHE A 18 -8.02 8.88 -15.42
CA PHE A 18 -7.68 7.54 -15.88
C PHE A 18 -7.65 6.52 -14.75
N PHE A 19 -7.00 6.90 -13.63
CA PHE A 19 -6.95 6.10 -12.42
C PHE A 19 -8.35 5.78 -11.89
N TYR A 20 -9.22 6.78 -11.78
CA TYR A 20 -10.56 6.57 -11.24
C TYR A 20 -11.37 5.59 -12.09
N ARG A 21 -11.28 5.68 -13.44
CA ARG A 21 -11.95 4.71 -14.34
C ARG A 21 -11.44 3.29 -14.11
N CYS A 22 -10.13 3.12 -13.94
CA CYS A 22 -9.53 1.82 -13.65
C CYS A 22 -10.02 1.26 -12.31
N TYR A 23 -9.96 2.08 -11.26
CA TYR A 23 -10.42 1.77 -9.92
C TYR A 23 -11.90 1.37 -9.92
N GLU A 24 -12.78 2.21 -10.46
CA GLU A 24 -14.22 1.98 -10.50
C GLU A 24 -14.55 0.66 -11.20
N ARG A 25 -13.92 0.42 -12.35
CA ARG A 25 -14.18 -0.79 -13.12
C ARG A 25 -13.80 -2.06 -12.37
N THR A 26 -12.67 -2.05 -11.67
CA THR A 26 -12.26 -3.21 -10.85
C THR A 26 -13.29 -3.49 -9.75
N TYR A 27 -13.88 -2.48 -9.10
CA TYR A 27 -14.97 -2.72 -8.15
C TYR A 27 -16.19 -3.36 -8.80
N LEU A 28 -16.61 -2.82 -9.95
CA LEU A 28 -17.77 -3.34 -10.68
C LEU A 28 -17.55 -4.78 -11.18
N GLU A 29 -16.35 -5.13 -11.64
CA GLU A 29 -15.97 -6.50 -12.02
C GLU A 29 -16.07 -7.48 -10.83
N HIS A 30 -15.83 -6.99 -9.61
CA HIS A 30 -15.99 -7.74 -8.37
C HIS A 30 -17.41 -7.64 -7.76
N GLY A 31 -18.38 -7.07 -8.48
CA GLY A 31 -19.77 -6.97 -8.04
C GLY A 31 -20.01 -5.98 -6.89
N ASN A 32 -19.06 -5.08 -6.63
CA ASN A 32 -19.15 -4.07 -5.59
C ASN A 32 -19.23 -2.67 -6.21
N ALA A 33 -19.91 -1.74 -5.54
CA ALA A 33 -19.77 -0.32 -5.87
C ALA A 33 -18.42 0.20 -5.34
N PRO A 34 -17.78 1.15 -6.03
CA PRO A 34 -16.60 1.81 -5.49
C PRO A 34 -16.95 2.56 -4.20
N TYR A 35 -16.18 2.37 -3.12
CA TYR A 35 -16.47 3.01 -1.84
C TYR A 35 -15.87 4.41 -1.69
N LEU A 36 -14.76 4.70 -2.38
CA LEU A 36 -14.22 6.05 -2.56
C LEU A 36 -14.78 6.71 -3.81
N SER A 37 -15.21 7.96 -3.66
CA SER A 37 -15.75 8.79 -4.73
C SER A 37 -14.66 9.51 -5.53
N PRO A 38 -14.98 10.09 -6.70
CA PRO A 38 -14.07 10.97 -7.41
C PRO A 38 -13.62 12.18 -6.56
N ASP A 39 -14.55 12.78 -5.80
CA ASP A 39 -14.27 13.93 -4.91
C ASP A 39 -13.23 13.59 -3.84
N PHE A 40 -13.19 12.34 -3.35
CA PHE A 40 -12.13 11.90 -2.45
C PHE A 40 -10.75 12.05 -3.11
N PHE A 41 -10.55 11.47 -4.29
CA PHE A 41 -9.26 11.52 -4.98
C PHE A 41 -8.88 12.94 -5.42
N GLU A 42 -9.87 13.74 -5.83
CA GLU A 42 -9.65 15.16 -6.17
C GLU A 42 -9.13 15.95 -4.97
N ARG A 43 -9.71 15.73 -3.77
CA ARG A 43 -9.21 16.35 -2.53
C ARG A 43 -7.80 15.89 -2.22
N MET A 44 -7.53 14.59 -2.31
CA MET A 44 -6.20 14.04 -2.03
C MET A 44 -5.12 14.64 -2.95
N ALA A 45 -5.42 14.78 -4.24
CA ALA A 45 -4.53 15.42 -5.22
C ALA A 45 -4.25 16.90 -4.91
N LYS A 46 -5.16 17.58 -4.22
CA LYS A 46 -5.03 19.00 -3.86
C LYS A 46 -4.40 19.23 -2.49
N THR A 47 -4.74 18.41 -1.50
CA THR A 47 -4.40 18.67 -0.10
C THR A 47 -3.21 17.88 0.40
N MET A 48 -2.86 16.78 -0.27
CA MET A 48 -1.70 15.94 0.07
C MET A 48 -1.10 15.27 -1.18
N PRO A 49 -0.79 16.04 -2.24
CA PRO A 49 -0.23 15.47 -3.47
C PRO A 49 1.02 14.65 -3.20
N GLU A 50 1.92 15.12 -2.33
CA GLU A 50 3.22 14.51 -2.03
C GLU A 50 3.14 13.05 -1.54
N ASN A 51 1.97 12.65 -1.01
CA ASN A 51 1.68 11.31 -0.52
C ASN A 51 1.32 10.32 -1.64
N TRP A 52 1.29 10.72 -2.90
CA TRP A 52 0.81 9.86 -3.98
C TRP A 52 1.85 9.64 -5.07
N LEU A 53 1.96 8.38 -5.47
CA LEU A 53 2.74 7.91 -6.60
C LEU A 53 1.84 7.04 -7.47
N LEU A 54 1.73 7.40 -8.75
CA LEU A 54 0.93 6.69 -9.72
C LEU A 54 1.83 6.03 -10.75
N PHE A 55 1.60 4.75 -11.02
CA PHE A 55 2.14 4.05 -12.19
C PHE A 55 1.05 3.87 -13.22
N VAL A 56 1.36 4.18 -14.48
CA VAL A 56 0.47 3.95 -15.62
C VAL A 56 1.15 2.95 -16.57
N ALA A 57 0.44 1.86 -16.84
CA ALA A 57 0.82 0.86 -17.82
C ALA A 57 0.29 1.24 -19.20
N GLU A 58 1.15 1.20 -20.21
CA GLU A 58 0.83 1.58 -21.58
C GLU A 58 1.17 0.48 -22.58
N ARG A 59 0.38 0.39 -23.65
CA ARG A 59 0.68 -0.40 -24.85
C ARG A 59 0.48 0.50 -26.05
N ASP A 60 1.50 0.56 -26.90
CA ASP A 60 1.48 1.38 -28.12
C ASP A 60 1.12 2.86 -27.83
N GLY A 61 1.53 3.37 -26.66
CA GLY A 61 1.25 4.73 -26.18
C GLY A 61 -0.15 4.94 -25.59
N ALA A 62 -1.00 3.90 -25.53
CA ALA A 62 -2.32 3.99 -24.92
C ALA A 62 -2.31 3.45 -23.47
N PRO A 63 -2.86 4.19 -22.49
CA PRO A 63 -2.92 3.75 -21.10
C PRO A 63 -3.99 2.67 -20.91
N MET A 64 -3.62 1.59 -20.23
CA MET A 64 -4.47 0.40 -20.07
C MET A 64 -4.69 -0.05 -18.64
N ALA A 65 -3.84 0.34 -17.70
CA ALA A 65 -3.98 -0.01 -16.30
C ALA A 65 -3.14 0.93 -15.45
N CYS A 66 -3.40 0.96 -14.14
CA CYS A 66 -2.63 1.76 -13.22
C CYS A 66 -2.62 1.20 -11.81
N SER A 67 -1.55 1.48 -11.07
CA SER A 67 -1.47 1.28 -9.63
C SER A 67 -1.22 2.62 -8.92
N LEU A 68 -1.93 2.84 -7.82
CA LEU A 68 -1.77 4.01 -6.96
C LEU A 68 -1.16 3.56 -5.63
N ILE A 69 -0.04 4.18 -5.30
CA ILE A 69 0.79 3.91 -4.13
C ILE A 69 0.72 5.13 -3.21
N ALA A 70 0.43 4.91 -1.94
CA ALA A 70 0.54 5.94 -0.92
C ALA A 70 1.98 5.98 -0.39
N LEU A 71 2.51 7.17 -0.10
CA LEU A 71 3.83 7.38 0.45
C LEU A 71 3.70 7.96 1.86
N SER A 72 4.59 7.55 2.78
CA SER A 72 4.72 8.15 4.10
C SER A 72 4.95 9.65 3.98
N ALA A 73 4.25 10.46 4.79
CA ALA A 73 4.41 11.91 4.78
C ALA A 73 5.85 12.28 5.20
N GLU A 74 6.44 13.23 4.47
CA GLU A 74 7.64 13.91 4.94
C GLU A 74 7.21 14.86 6.07
N LYS A 75 7.91 14.87 7.22
CA LYS A 75 7.60 15.80 8.33
C LYS A 75 7.66 17.24 7.76
N PRO A 76 6.56 18.02 7.79
CA PRO A 76 6.69 19.44 7.52
C PRO A 76 7.56 20.03 8.64
N THR A 77 8.71 20.60 8.28
CA THR A 77 9.54 21.35 9.23
C THR A 77 8.81 22.64 9.56
N SER A 78 7.93 22.62 10.56
CA SER A 78 7.15 23.81 10.92
C SER A 78 8.00 24.95 11.49
N ASP A 79 9.25 24.71 11.89
CA ASP A 79 10.05 25.75 12.58
C ASP A 79 11.54 25.81 12.19
N GLY A 80 11.94 25.22 11.05
CA GLY A 80 13.36 25.21 10.61
C GLY A 80 14.33 24.50 11.56
N GLN A 81 13.84 23.97 12.68
CA GLN A 81 14.55 23.08 13.58
C GLN A 81 14.12 21.66 13.26
N SER A 82 14.83 21.02 12.33
CA SER A 82 14.85 19.57 12.34
C SER A 82 15.49 19.17 13.67
N SER A 83 14.71 18.55 14.56
CA SER A 83 15.34 17.71 15.57
C SER A 83 16.09 16.65 14.78
N ALA A 84 17.42 16.77 14.74
CA ALA A 84 18.32 15.96 13.91
C ALA A 84 18.37 14.47 14.32
N SER A 85 17.36 13.97 15.02
CA SER A 85 17.39 12.66 15.69
C SER A 85 16.25 11.71 15.32
N GLU A 86 15.32 12.08 14.45
CA GLU A 86 14.31 11.13 13.93
C GLU A 86 14.19 11.26 12.42
N THR A 87 15.07 10.57 11.70
CA THR A 87 14.82 10.21 10.30
C THR A 87 13.55 9.37 10.30
N LEU A 88 12.43 9.91 9.79
CA LEU A 88 11.26 9.08 9.54
C LEU A 88 11.61 8.03 8.50
N GLN A 89 11.28 6.79 8.82
CA GLN A 89 11.32 5.69 7.86
C GLN A 89 10.44 6.05 6.66
N LYS A 90 11.01 5.96 5.47
CA LYS A 90 10.28 6.14 4.21
C LYS A 90 9.58 4.84 3.86
N THR A 91 8.25 4.88 3.87
CA THR A 91 7.42 3.71 3.57
C THR A 91 6.49 4.01 2.40
N ALA A 92 6.42 3.06 1.47
CA ALA A 92 5.45 3.06 0.39
C ALA A 92 4.38 1.99 0.65
N TYR A 93 3.13 2.28 0.32
CA TYR A 93 2.00 1.41 0.58
C TYR A 93 1.23 1.16 -0.71
N GLY A 94 1.18 -0.09 -1.16
CA GLY A 94 0.29 -0.48 -2.25
C GLY A 94 -1.17 -0.30 -1.82
N ARG A 95 -1.93 0.54 -2.54
CA ARG A 95 -3.31 0.87 -2.16
C ARG A 95 -4.35 0.42 -3.18
N TYR A 96 -4.23 0.91 -4.41
CA TYR A 96 -5.25 0.70 -5.42
C TYR A 96 -4.64 0.23 -6.73
N TRP A 97 -5.39 -0.61 -7.41
CA TRP A 97 -5.08 -1.14 -8.72
C TRP A 97 -6.35 -1.16 -9.53
N GLY A 98 -6.21 -0.92 -10.82
CA GLY A 98 -7.25 -1.27 -11.77
C GLY A 98 -6.70 -1.36 -13.18
N ALA A 99 -7.42 -2.07 -14.04
CA ALA A 99 -7.09 -2.19 -15.44
C ALA A 99 -8.33 -1.91 -16.28
N LEU A 100 -8.11 -1.35 -17.47
CA LEU A 100 -9.04 -1.23 -18.59
C LEU A 100 -8.93 -2.39 -19.60
N GLU A 101 -7.92 -3.23 -19.47
CA GLU A 101 -7.74 -4.43 -20.28
C GLU A 101 -7.28 -5.60 -19.43
N ARG A 102 -7.70 -6.82 -19.81
CA ARG A 102 -7.19 -8.02 -19.17
C ARG A 102 -5.84 -8.37 -19.78
N VAL A 103 -4.80 -8.35 -18.95
CA VAL A 103 -3.45 -8.76 -19.32
C VAL A 103 -2.92 -9.66 -18.22
N ASP A 104 -2.51 -10.87 -18.61
CA ASP A 104 -2.01 -11.85 -17.65
C ASP A 104 -0.79 -11.31 -16.93
N CYS A 105 -0.75 -11.55 -15.62
CA CYS A 105 0.31 -11.13 -14.70
C CYS A 105 0.56 -9.61 -14.58
N LEU A 106 -0.18 -8.75 -15.28
CA LEU A 106 0.06 -7.29 -15.24
C LEU A 106 -0.08 -6.69 -13.84
N HIS A 107 -1.00 -7.23 -13.02
CA HIS A 107 -1.12 -6.85 -11.62
C HIS A 107 0.20 -7.00 -10.84
N PHE A 108 0.98 -8.06 -11.10
CA PHE A 108 2.24 -8.25 -10.37
C PHE A 108 3.28 -7.21 -10.75
N GLU A 109 3.39 -6.92 -12.04
CA GLU A 109 4.29 -5.91 -12.55
C GLU A 109 3.96 -4.53 -11.98
N ALA A 110 2.70 -4.14 -12.05
CA ALA A 110 2.28 -2.80 -11.65
C ALA A 110 2.17 -2.60 -10.13
N CYS A 111 1.80 -3.63 -9.37
CA CYS A 111 1.55 -3.49 -7.94
C CYS A 111 2.74 -3.90 -7.06
N TYR A 112 3.72 -4.62 -7.62
CA TYR A 112 4.90 -5.06 -6.88
C TYR A 112 6.19 -4.66 -7.56
N TYR A 113 6.49 -5.15 -8.76
CA TYR A 113 7.83 -4.99 -9.33
C TYR A 113 8.19 -3.54 -9.66
N GLN A 114 7.29 -2.81 -10.34
CA GLN A 114 7.50 -1.39 -10.66
C GLN A 114 7.58 -0.52 -9.38
N PRO A 115 6.65 -0.63 -8.40
CA PRO A 115 6.78 0.09 -7.13
C PRO A 115 8.02 -0.27 -6.31
N LEU A 116 8.39 -1.56 -6.23
CA LEU A 116 9.58 -1.99 -5.48
C LEU A 116 10.86 -1.44 -6.10
N GLN A 117 10.99 -1.51 -7.42
CA GLN A 117 12.12 -0.92 -8.12
C GLN A 117 12.20 0.59 -7.85
N TRP A 118 11.08 1.29 -7.95
CA TRP A 118 11.02 2.72 -7.65
C TRP A 118 11.41 3.01 -6.20
N CYS A 119 10.95 2.21 -5.23
CA CYS A 119 11.31 2.34 -3.82
C CYS A 119 12.82 2.21 -3.61
N ILE A 120 13.45 1.22 -4.24
CA ILE A 120 14.91 1.00 -4.17
C ILE A 120 15.66 2.20 -4.76
N GLU A 121 15.25 2.67 -5.93
CA GLU A 121 15.89 3.80 -6.63
C GLU A 121 15.74 5.12 -5.85
N HIS A 122 14.67 5.30 -5.08
CA HIS A 122 14.36 6.53 -4.35
C HIS A 122 14.67 6.45 -2.84
N GLY A 123 15.31 5.37 -2.40
CA GLY A 123 15.74 5.18 -1.01
C GLY A 123 14.58 5.07 -0.02
N PHE A 124 13.52 4.37 -0.39
CA PHE A 124 12.46 3.97 0.54
C PHE A 124 12.89 2.71 1.31
N ASP A 125 12.70 2.74 2.62
CA ASP A 125 13.12 1.68 3.53
C ASP A 125 12.20 0.46 3.49
N SER A 126 10.94 0.67 3.10
CA SER A 126 9.92 -0.40 3.14
C SER A 126 8.81 -0.19 2.12
N PHE A 127 8.28 -1.32 1.64
CA PHE A 127 7.09 -1.38 0.81
C PHE A 127 6.06 -2.32 1.44
N GLU A 128 4.88 -1.81 1.73
CA GLU A 128 3.77 -2.56 2.30
C GLU A 128 2.75 -2.95 1.21
N GLY A 129 2.64 -4.23 0.92
CA GLY A 129 1.64 -4.77 -0.02
C GLY A 129 0.23 -4.97 0.57
N GLY A 130 -0.08 -4.31 1.69
CA GLY A 130 -1.35 -4.40 2.42
C GLY A 130 -1.49 -5.63 3.34
N ALA A 131 -2.58 -5.69 4.09
CA ALA A 131 -2.87 -6.79 5.01
C ALA A 131 -3.30 -8.09 4.29
N GLN A 132 -3.15 -9.23 4.96
CA GLN A 132 -3.57 -10.59 4.57
C GLN A 132 -2.74 -11.35 3.51
N GLY A 133 -2.55 -12.64 3.79
CA GLY A 133 -2.31 -13.71 2.82
C GLY A 133 -0.89 -14.30 2.83
N GLU A 134 -0.76 -15.58 3.17
CA GLU A 134 0.47 -16.36 3.01
C GLU A 134 1.03 -16.30 1.58
N HIS A 135 0.14 -16.13 0.60
CA HIS A 135 0.49 -15.96 -0.81
C HIS A 135 1.39 -14.73 -1.09
N LYS A 136 1.47 -13.76 -0.16
CA LYS A 136 2.39 -12.61 -0.26
C LYS A 136 3.83 -12.98 0.06
N MET A 137 4.05 -14.03 0.85
CA MET A 137 5.39 -14.54 1.10
C MET A 137 6.06 -15.01 -0.20
N ALA A 138 5.31 -15.67 -1.08
CA ALA A 138 5.80 -16.05 -2.41
C ALA A 138 6.19 -14.85 -3.30
N ARG A 139 5.78 -13.64 -2.93
CA ARG A 139 6.11 -12.37 -3.59
C ARG A 139 7.16 -11.57 -2.81
N ALA A 140 7.87 -12.22 -1.89
CA ALA A 140 8.92 -11.63 -1.07
C ALA A 140 8.45 -10.55 -0.07
N LEU A 141 7.15 -10.52 0.25
CA LEU A 141 6.59 -9.67 1.31
C LEU A 141 6.46 -10.49 2.58
N LEU A 142 7.39 -10.29 3.51
CA LEU A 142 7.41 -11.00 4.79
C LEU A 142 6.32 -10.49 5.73
N PRO A 143 5.72 -11.37 6.54
CA PRO A 143 4.80 -10.95 7.58
C PRO A 143 5.54 -10.11 8.63
N VAL A 144 4.93 -9.02 9.04
CA VAL A 144 5.38 -8.21 10.17
C VAL A 144 4.22 -8.16 11.15
N LYS A 145 4.51 -8.39 12.44
CA LYS A 145 3.50 -8.27 13.49
C LYS A 145 3.07 -6.81 13.60
N THR A 146 1.80 -6.55 13.34
CA THR A 146 1.18 -5.23 13.51
C THR A 146 0.41 -5.19 14.83
N THR A 147 0.27 -4.00 15.40
CA THR A 147 -0.49 -3.76 16.63
C THR A 147 -1.54 -2.69 16.43
N SER A 148 -2.66 -2.81 17.13
CA SER A 148 -3.70 -1.78 17.22
C SER A 148 -3.96 -1.43 18.68
N ALA A 149 -4.18 -0.16 18.97
CA ALA A 149 -4.52 0.31 20.32
C ALA A 149 -6.01 0.66 20.37
N HIS A 150 -6.71 0.16 21.38
CA HIS A 150 -8.14 0.37 21.57
C HIS A 150 -8.43 0.86 22.98
N TRP A 151 -9.22 1.92 23.10
CA TRP A 151 -9.77 2.35 24.38
C TRP A 151 -11.22 1.87 24.50
N LEU A 152 -11.52 1.15 25.58
CA LEU A 152 -12.83 0.56 25.82
C LEU A 152 -13.44 1.18 27.07
N ALA A 153 -14.50 1.96 26.87
CA ALA A 153 -15.12 2.74 27.94
C ALA A 153 -15.74 1.87 29.05
N HIS A 154 -16.36 0.75 28.67
CA HIS A 154 -17.11 -0.09 29.59
C HIS A 154 -16.19 -1.18 30.17
N PRO A 155 -15.95 -1.21 31.51
CA PRO A 155 -14.97 -2.13 32.11
C PRO A 155 -15.24 -3.60 31.76
N SER A 156 -16.48 -4.06 31.89
CA SER A 156 -16.80 -5.47 31.58
C SER A 156 -16.58 -5.85 30.11
N PHE A 157 -16.60 -4.88 29.20
CA PHE A 157 -16.29 -5.11 27.79
C PHE A 157 -14.78 -5.12 27.57
N ALA A 158 -14.04 -4.22 28.24
CA ALA A 158 -12.59 -4.25 28.27
C ALA A 158 -12.07 -5.60 28.77
N ASP A 159 -12.58 -6.09 29.90
CA ASP A 159 -12.19 -7.38 30.48
C ASP A 159 -12.49 -8.55 29.54
N ALA A 160 -13.61 -8.48 28.80
CA ALA A 160 -13.99 -9.52 27.86
C ALA A 160 -13.07 -9.58 26.64
N VAL A 161 -12.68 -8.41 26.12
CA VAL A 161 -11.71 -8.29 25.03
C VAL A 161 -10.33 -8.72 25.50
N GLU A 162 -9.87 -8.30 26.69
CA GLU A 162 -8.57 -8.67 27.24
C GLU A 162 -8.41 -10.20 27.37
N ARG A 163 -9.39 -10.89 27.95
CA ARG A 163 -9.37 -12.38 28.03
C ARG A 163 -9.34 -13.08 26.68
N PHE A 164 -9.93 -12.46 25.65
CA PHE A 164 -9.84 -12.99 24.29
C PHE A 164 -8.43 -12.78 23.71
N LEU A 165 -7.87 -11.58 23.88
CA LEU A 165 -6.54 -11.21 23.39
C LEU A 165 -5.43 -12.03 24.03
N GLU A 166 -5.57 -12.47 25.30
CA GLU A 166 -4.64 -13.40 25.93
C GLU A 166 -4.50 -14.70 25.12
N ARG A 167 -5.62 -15.26 24.65
CA ARG A 167 -5.64 -16.50 23.86
C ARG A 167 -5.22 -16.26 22.41
N GLU A 168 -5.69 -15.16 21.83
CA GLU A 168 -5.34 -14.78 20.46
C GLU A 168 -3.82 -14.51 20.33
N GLY A 169 -3.20 -13.91 21.34
CA GLY A 169 -1.78 -13.62 21.38
C GLY A 169 -0.90 -14.87 21.21
N GLU A 170 -1.25 -15.96 21.88
CA GLU A 170 -0.58 -17.27 21.69
C GLU A 170 -0.77 -17.81 20.27
N GLY A 171 -1.99 -17.70 19.72
CA GLY A 171 -2.29 -18.09 18.35
C GLY A 171 -1.49 -17.31 17.30
N ILE A 172 -1.36 -16.00 17.48
CA ILE A 172 -0.56 -15.12 16.61
C ILE A 172 0.92 -15.48 16.71
N ALA A 173 1.45 -15.75 17.90
CA ALA A 173 2.85 -16.12 18.09
C ALA A 173 3.18 -17.43 17.35
N ASN A 174 2.36 -18.47 17.53
CA ASN A 174 2.53 -19.74 16.82
C ASN A 174 2.42 -19.55 15.30
N TYR A 175 1.48 -18.73 14.84
CA TYR A 175 1.32 -18.45 13.41
C TYR A 175 2.54 -17.74 12.81
N MET A 176 3.12 -16.78 13.53
CA MET A 176 4.34 -16.10 13.10
C MET A 176 5.53 -17.07 12.99
N GLU A 177 5.70 -17.98 13.95
CA GLU A 177 6.74 -19.04 13.87
C GLU A 177 6.55 -19.95 12.65
N ASP A 178 5.31 -20.36 12.37
CA ASP A 178 5.00 -21.18 11.21
C ASP A 178 5.29 -20.47 9.88
N LEU A 179 5.04 -19.17 9.80
CA LEU A 179 5.39 -18.37 8.63
C LEU A 179 6.91 -18.20 8.50
N GLU A 180 7.64 -17.94 9.57
CA GLU A 180 9.11 -17.80 9.53
C GLU A 180 9.79 -19.06 8.99
N ARG A 181 9.27 -20.26 9.30
CA ARG A 181 9.76 -21.52 8.72
C ARG A 181 9.62 -21.62 7.20
N ARG A 182 8.74 -20.81 6.60
CA ARG A 182 8.49 -20.75 5.15
C ARG A 182 9.16 -19.54 4.50
N ASN A 183 10.12 -18.91 5.16
CA ASN A 183 10.81 -17.73 4.64
C ASN A 183 11.45 -18.03 3.26
N PRO A 184 11.12 -17.28 2.19
CA PRO A 184 11.65 -17.50 0.84
C PRO A 184 13.09 -17.00 0.67
N PHE A 185 13.61 -16.20 1.61
CA PHE A 185 14.96 -15.65 1.51
C PHE A 185 16.02 -16.62 2.00
N LYS A 186 17.21 -16.54 1.39
CA LYS A 186 18.38 -17.23 1.92
C LYS A 186 18.73 -16.65 3.30
N PRO A 187 19.17 -17.48 4.26
CA PRO A 187 19.79 -16.99 5.48
C PRO A 187 20.90 -16.01 5.14
N ALA A 188 21.01 -14.91 5.89
CA ALA A 188 22.16 -14.02 5.77
C ALA A 188 23.44 -14.83 6.05
N ALA A 189 24.44 -14.64 5.19
CA ALA A 189 25.74 -15.32 5.28
C ALA A 189 26.60 -14.77 6.43
#